data_AF-A0A9D6KWG2-F1
#
_entry.id   AF-A0A9D6KWG2-F1
#
_cell.length_a   1.000
_cell.length_b   1.000
_cell.length_c   1.000
_cell.angle_alpha   90.00
_cell.angle_beta   90.00
_cell.angle_gamma   90.00
#
_symmetry.space_group_name_H-M   'P 1'
#
loop_
_entity.id
_entity.type
_entity.pdbx_description
1 polymer ?
#
loop_
_entity_poly.entity_id
_entity_poly.type
_entity_poly.pdbx_seq_one_letter_code
_entity_poly.pdbx_strand_id
1 'polypeptide(L)'
;MPRFKIAMKNVLFAFLAAFVLAACGVSGHAPLRSDPQLDALFTLLEQAPDDAAAARIESQIWQHWADSGSPTVNILVERAAAAEGEGNAELAERFLEQASDLDPSFAEPWNRRANIAYRAHDYSGAIAAIQETLKREPRHFGA
;
A
#
# COMPACT_ATOMS: atom_id res chain seq x y z
N MET A 1 43.77 14.55 60.06
CA MET A 1 42.69 13.52 60.18
C MET A 1 41.41 14.22 60.61
N PRO A 2 40.18 13.96 60.08
CA PRO A 2 39.58 12.70 59.56
C PRO A 2 39.04 12.81 58.10
N ARG A 3 39.09 11.77 57.25
CA ARG A 3 38.17 10.61 56.97
C ARG A 3 36.93 10.87 56.07
N PHE A 4 37.07 10.45 54.81
CA PHE A 4 36.24 9.52 54.01
C PHE A 4 34.71 9.39 54.24
N LYS A 5 34.02 9.19 53.10
CA LYS A 5 32.60 8.83 52.83
C LYS A 5 31.75 10.09 52.55
N ILE A 6 31.30 10.36 51.32
CA ILE A 6 30.31 9.59 50.56
C ILE A 6 30.53 9.84 49.06
N ALA A 7 31.22 8.92 48.38
CA ALA A 7 30.88 8.60 47.00
C ALA A 7 29.72 7.58 47.05
N MET A 8 28.93 7.46 45.98
CA MET A 8 27.89 6.44 45.78
C MET A 8 26.48 6.83 46.24
N LYS A 9 25.94 7.94 45.73
CA LYS A 9 24.47 8.12 45.67
C LYS A 9 23.94 8.85 44.43
N ASN A 10 24.77 9.61 43.72
CA ASN A 10 24.33 10.38 42.56
C ASN A 10 24.67 9.75 41.21
N VAL A 11 25.30 8.57 41.18
CA VAL A 11 25.49 7.79 39.94
C VAL A 11 24.23 6.96 39.63
N LEU A 12 23.29 6.83 40.57
CA LEU A 12 22.04 6.08 40.39
C LEU A 12 20.91 6.91 39.75
N PHE A 13 21.15 8.18 39.41
CA PHE A 13 20.17 9.05 38.73
C PHE A 13 20.54 9.36 37.27
N ALA A 14 21.45 8.58 36.68
CA ALA A 14 21.84 8.69 35.27
C ALA A 14 21.37 7.50 34.41
N PHE A 15 20.49 6.63 34.94
CA PHE A 15 19.95 5.47 34.22
C PHE A 15 18.43 5.50 33.99
N LEU A 16 17.72 6.54 34.45
CA LEU A 16 16.27 6.68 34.25
C LEU A 16 15.90 7.71 33.17
N ALA A 17 16.78 7.94 32.20
CA ALA A 17 16.52 8.76 31.01
C ALA A 17 16.87 8.03 29.70
N ALA A 18 16.99 6.70 29.75
CA ALA A 18 17.23 5.85 28.58
C ALA A 18 16.06 4.91 28.25
N PHE A 19 14.91 5.05 28.92
CA PHE A 19 13.75 4.16 28.75
C PHE A 19 12.51 4.82 28.13
N VAL A 20 12.60 6.06 27.62
CA VAL A 20 11.45 6.78 27.01
C VAL A 20 11.65 7.06 25.51
N LEU A 21 12.80 6.73 24.92
CA LEU A 21 13.05 6.84 23.47
C LEU A 21 12.89 5.51 22.72
N ALA A 22 12.07 4.59 23.23
CA ALA A 22 11.66 3.36 22.55
C ALA A 22 10.16 3.34 22.21
N ALA A 23 9.55 4.53 22.06
CA ALA A 23 8.14 4.69 21.71
C ALA A 23 7.91 5.43 20.39
N CYS A 24 8.96 5.63 19.57
CA CYS A 24 8.74 5.66 18.14
C CYS A 24 8.53 4.19 17.73
N GLY A 25 7.28 3.76 17.78
CA GLY A 25 6.85 2.64 16.96
C GLY A 25 7.26 2.97 15.54
N VAL A 26 8.40 2.42 15.09
CA VAL A 26 8.52 1.98 13.72
C VAL A 26 7.32 1.06 13.57
N SER A 27 6.23 1.61 13.03
CA SER A 27 5.21 0.81 12.39
C SER A 27 6.02 -0.09 11.48
N GLY A 28 6.11 -1.36 11.85
CA GLY A 28 6.68 -2.37 10.98
C GLY A 28 5.93 -2.18 9.69
N HIS A 29 6.61 -1.65 8.67
CA HIS A 29 6.10 -1.77 7.33
C HIS A 29 5.96 -3.27 7.19
N ALA A 30 4.71 -3.75 7.10
CA ALA A 30 4.45 -5.14 6.80
C ALA A 30 5.41 -5.47 5.65
N PRO A 31 6.22 -6.55 5.76
CA PRO A 31 7.22 -6.82 4.75
C PRO A 31 6.50 -6.77 3.42
N LEU A 32 6.96 -5.87 2.53
CA LEU A 32 6.44 -5.75 1.18
C LEU A 32 6.29 -7.19 0.68
N ARG A 33 5.10 -7.56 0.23
CA ARG A 33 4.92 -8.84 -0.43
C ARG A 33 5.97 -8.85 -1.55
N SER A 34 6.99 -9.69 -1.40
CA SER A 34 8.08 -9.69 -2.36
C SER A 34 7.54 -10.30 -3.64
N ASP A 35 7.46 -9.46 -4.66
CA ASP A 35 7.16 -9.84 -6.02
C ASP A 35 8.41 -9.53 -6.84
N PRO A 36 9.29 -10.52 -7.06
CA PRO A 36 10.57 -10.28 -7.72
C PRO A 36 10.44 -9.72 -9.14
N GLN A 37 9.35 -10.03 -9.83
CA GLN A 37 9.09 -9.50 -11.17
C GLN A 37 8.76 -8.00 -11.08
N LEU A 38 7.86 -7.63 -10.17
CA LEU A 38 7.49 -6.24 -9.96
C LEU A 38 8.67 -5.42 -9.39
N ASP A 39 9.46 -6.00 -8.50
CA ASP A 39 10.70 -5.38 -7.98
C ASP A 39 11.71 -5.08 -9.10
N ALA A 40 11.86 -6.00 -10.06
CA ALA A 40 12.69 -5.79 -11.23
C ALA A 40 12.12 -4.68 -12.15
N LEU A 41 10.80 -4.64 -12.36
CA LEU A 41 10.17 -3.57 -13.15
C LEU A 41 10.37 -2.19 -12.52
N PHE A 42 10.24 -2.07 -11.19
CA PHE A 42 10.52 -0.81 -10.50
C PHE A 42 11.98 -0.39 -10.62
N THR A 43 12.92 -1.34 -10.49
CA THR A 43 14.35 -1.08 -10.70
C THR A 43 14.63 -0.59 -12.12
N LEU A 44 13.97 -1.19 -13.12
CA LEU A 44 14.08 -0.77 -14.52
C LEU A 44 13.48 0.62 -14.74
N LEU A 45 12.34 0.92 -14.10
CA LEU A 45 11.67 2.22 -14.21
C LEU A 45 12.57 3.34 -13.68
N GLU A 46 13.23 3.12 -12.54
CA GLU A 46 14.18 4.08 -11.96
C GLU A 46 15.39 4.35 -12.89
N GLN A 47 15.80 3.35 -13.67
CA GLN A 47 16.94 3.41 -14.58
C GLN A 47 16.57 3.77 -16.02
N ALA A 48 15.32 4.14 -16.29
CA ALA A 48 14.85 4.39 -17.64
C ALA A 48 15.63 5.54 -18.31
N PRO A 49 16.17 5.35 -19.54
CA PRO A 49 17.03 6.33 -20.20
C PRO A 49 16.25 7.52 -20.79
N ASP A 50 14.95 7.36 -21.02
CA ASP A 50 14.06 8.36 -21.60
C ASP A 50 12.58 8.07 -21.25
N ASP A 51 11.72 9.05 -21.50
CA ASP A 51 10.28 8.98 -21.20
C ASP A 51 9.59 7.84 -21.95
N ALA A 52 10.04 7.51 -23.17
CA ALA A 52 9.43 6.45 -23.96
C ALA A 52 9.74 5.07 -23.36
N ALA A 53 10.94 4.86 -22.83
CA ALA A 53 11.31 3.68 -22.08
C ALA A 53 10.55 3.61 -20.75
N ALA A 54 10.47 4.71 -20.01
CA ALA A 54 9.71 4.78 -18.77
C ALA A 54 8.24 4.39 -18.97
N ALA A 55 7.56 4.95 -19.99
CA ALA A 55 6.18 4.64 -20.30
C ALA A 55 5.95 3.15 -20.64
N ARG A 56 6.89 2.50 -21.34
CA ARG A 56 6.81 1.06 -21.63
C ARG A 56 6.95 0.21 -20.36
N ILE A 57 7.77 0.63 -19.41
CA ILE A 57 7.98 -0.08 -18.14
C ILE A 57 6.77 0.15 -17.23
N GLU A 58 6.28 1.38 -17.14
CA GLU A 58 5.05 1.72 -16.42
C GLU A 58 3.87 0.89 -16.92
N SER A 59 3.71 0.77 -18.23
CA SER A 59 2.68 -0.08 -18.84
C SER A 59 2.78 -1.54 -18.39
N GLN A 60 4.00 -2.10 -18.26
CA GLN A 60 4.20 -3.45 -17.74
C GLN A 60 3.83 -3.58 -16.26
N ILE A 61 4.13 -2.56 -15.45
CA ILE A 61 3.71 -2.52 -14.05
C ILE A 61 2.18 -2.52 -13.96
N TRP A 62 1.50 -1.70 -14.76
CA TRP A 62 0.04 -1.71 -14.85
C TRP A 62 -0.53 -3.07 -15.26
N GLN A 63 0.07 -3.74 -16.26
CA GLN A 63 -0.35 -5.08 -16.65
C GLN A 63 -0.18 -6.10 -15.51
N HIS A 64 0.91 -5.99 -14.76
CA HIS A 64 1.16 -6.85 -13.62
C HIS A 64 0.14 -6.63 -12.49
N TRP A 65 -0.21 -5.37 -12.19
CA TRP A 65 -1.26 -5.05 -11.21
C TRP A 65 -2.68 -5.39 -11.66
N ALA A 66 -2.92 -5.50 -12.97
CA ALA A 66 -4.22 -5.89 -13.49
C ALA A 66 -4.50 -7.41 -13.37
N ASP A 67 -3.48 -8.22 -13.12
CA ASP A 67 -3.61 -9.67 -12.99
C ASP A 67 -3.56 -10.11 -11.52
N SER A 68 -4.66 -10.67 -11.02
CA SER A 68 -4.70 -11.27 -9.68
C SER A 68 -4.02 -12.65 -9.60
N GLY A 69 -3.71 -13.26 -10.75
CA GLY A 69 -3.34 -14.68 -10.84
C GLY A 69 -4.53 -15.65 -10.68
N SER A 70 -5.75 -15.14 -10.49
CA SER A 70 -6.98 -15.92 -10.39
C SER A 70 -7.95 -15.57 -11.52
N PRO A 71 -8.26 -16.50 -12.44
CA PRO A 71 -9.23 -16.25 -13.51
C PRO A 71 -10.60 -15.78 -13.01
N THR A 72 -11.03 -16.27 -11.85
CA THR A 72 -12.33 -15.88 -11.27
C THR A 72 -12.32 -14.43 -10.79
N VAL A 73 -11.24 -14.01 -10.10
CA VAL A 73 -11.10 -12.62 -9.63
C VAL A 73 -10.95 -11.68 -10.82
N ASN A 74 -10.16 -12.05 -11.83
CA ASN A 74 -10.00 -11.26 -13.05
C ASN A 74 -11.35 -11.06 -13.76
N ILE A 75 -12.19 -12.08 -13.89
CA ILE A 75 -13.54 -11.95 -14.46
C ILE A 75 -14.42 -10.96 -13.66
N LEU A 76 -14.32 -10.94 -12.33
CA LEU A 76 -15.08 -9.99 -11.51
C LEU A 76 -14.61 -8.55 -11.75
N VAL A 77 -13.31 -8.32 -11.83
CA VAL A 77 -12.75 -6.99 -12.15
C VAL A 77 -13.14 -6.56 -13.57
N GLU A 78 -13.10 -7.46 -14.56
CA GLU A 78 -13.58 -7.18 -15.92
C GLU A 78 -15.07 -6.79 -15.93
N ARG A 79 -15.92 -7.50 -15.19
CA ARG A 79 -17.35 -7.16 -15.06
C ARG A 79 -17.58 -5.84 -14.36
N ALA A 80 -16.77 -5.51 -13.34
CA ALA A 80 -16.79 -4.18 -12.74
C ALA A 80 -16.43 -3.11 -13.77
N ALA A 81 -15.45 -3.35 -14.65
CA ALA A 81 -15.05 -2.40 -15.69
C ALA A 81 -16.15 -2.18 -16.73
N ALA A 82 -16.83 -3.25 -17.14
CA ALA A 82 -18.01 -3.16 -18.00
C ALA A 82 -19.12 -2.31 -17.34
N ALA A 83 -19.43 -2.56 -16.07
CA ALA A 83 -20.43 -1.81 -15.32
C ALA A 83 -20.07 -0.31 -15.18
N GLU A 84 -18.79 0.03 -14.93
CA GLU A 84 -18.34 1.42 -14.95
C GLU A 84 -18.51 2.08 -16.32
N GLY A 85 -18.19 1.36 -17.40
CA GLY A 85 -18.37 1.84 -18.78
C GLY A 85 -19.83 2.12 -19.14
N GLU A 86 -20.77 1.44 -18.48
CA GLU A 86 -22.22 1.66 -18.60
C GLU A 86 -22.74 2.73 -17.62
N GLY A 87 -21.88 3.30 -16.77
CA GLY A 87 -22.26 4.27 -15.74
C GLY A 87 -22.93 3.65 -14.51
N ASN A 88 -22.93 2.33 -14.38
CA ASN A 88 -23.53 1.61 -13.25
C ASN A 88 -22.51 1.41 -12.12
N ALA A 89 -22.23 2.50 -11.39
CA ALA A 89 -21.27 2.50 -10.29
C ALA A 89 -21.65 1.53 -9.15
N GLU A 90 -22.94 1.37 -8.85
CA GLU A 90 -23.40 0.44 -7.80
C GLU A 90 -23.06 -1.01 -8.17
N LEU A 91 -23.32 -1.41 -9.42
CA LEU A 91 -22.98 -2.76 -9.87
C LEU A 91 -21.47 -2.98 -9.91
N ALA A 92 -20.70 -1.96 -10.32
CA ALA A 92 -19.25 -2.02 -10.31
C ALA A 92 -18.71 -2.26 -8.89
N GLU A 93 -19.16 -1.49 -7.89
CA GLU A 93 -18.80 -1.67 -6.48
C GLU A 93 -19.07 -3.10 -6.00
N ARG A 94 -20.23 -3.69 -6.32
CA ARG A 94 -20.55 -5.08 -5.91
C ARG A 94 -19.60 -6.11 -6.50
N PHE A 95 -19.16 -5.94 -7.74
CA PHE A 95 -18.18 -6.84 -8.35
C PHE A 95 -16.78 -6.64 -7.75
N LEU A 96 -16.40 -5.40 -7.45
CA LEU A 96 -15.12 -5.10 -6.79
C LEU A 96 -15.07 -5.60 -5.35
N GLU A 97 -16.18 -5.50 -4.61
CA GLU A 97 -16.34 -6.08 -3.27
C GLU A 97 -16.13 -7.60 -3.31
N GLN A 98 -16.84 -8.31 -4.20
CA GLN A 98 -16.66 -9.74 -4.39
C GLN A 98 -15.22 -10.12 -4.78
N ALA A 99 -14.59 -9.33 -5.66
CA ALA A 99 -13.20 -9.54 -6.04
C ALA A 99 -12.27 -9.40 -4.83
N SER A 100 -12.47 -8.37 -4.00
CA SER A 100 -11.68 -8.13 -2.79
C SER A 100 -11.94 -9.15 -1.67
N ASP A 101 -13.14 -9.74 -1.62
CA ASP A 101 -13.45 -10.82 -0.68
C ASP A 101 -12.77 -12.13 -1.09
N LEU A 102 -12.70 -12.41 -2.40
CA LEU A 102 -12.06 -13.61 -2.94
C LEU A 102 -10.53 -13.54 -2.93
N ASP A 103 -9.95 -12.37 -3.21
CA ASP A 103 -8.53 -12.12 -3.03
C ASP A 103 -8.30 -10.84 -2.20
N PRO A 104 -8.26 -10.98 -0.87
CA PRO A 104 -8.01 -9.85 0.03
C PRO A 104 -6.63 -9.22 -0.14
N SER A 105 -5.70 -9.85 -0.86
CA SER A 105 -4.36 -9.33 -1.10
C SER A 105 -4.23 -8.54 -2.41
N PHE A 106 -5.23 -8.64 -3.29
CA PHE A 106 -5.21 -7.96 -4.58
C PHE A 106 -5.57 -6.48 -4.42
N ALA A 107 -4.68 -5.60 -4.89
CA ALA A 107 -4.81 -4.15 -4.68
C ALA A 107 -5.83 -3.49 -5.61
N GLU A 108 -5.94 -3.97 -6.85
CA GLU A 108 -6.70 -3.29 -7.91
C GLU A 108 -8.19 -3.08 -7.59
N PRO A 109 -8.92 -4.01 -6.94
CA PRO A 109 -10.30 -3.73 -6.56
C PRO A 109 -10.44 -2.51 -5.65
N TRP A 110 -9.53 -2.30 -4.71
CA TRP A 110 -9.53 -1.14 -3.82
C TRP A 110 -9.20 0.15 -4.56
N ASN A 111 -8.21 0.11 -5.46
CA ASN A 111 -7.85 1.24 -6.32
C ASN A 111 -9.05 1.72 -7.15
N ARG A 112 -9.80 0.79 -7.72
CA ARG A 112 -10.99 1.11 -8.52
C ARG A 112 -12.14 1.64 -7.68
N ARG A 113 -12.37 1.10 -6.47
CA ARG A 113 -13.35 1.64 -5.52
C ARG A 113 -13.01 3.07 -5.10
N ALA A 114 -11.72 3.39 -4.95
CA ALA A 114 -11.28 4.77 -4.69
C ALA A 114 -11.72 5.73 -5.82
N ASN A 115 -11.54 5.31 -7.08
CA ASN A 115 -11.98 6.07 -8.24
C ASN A 115 -13.50 6.22 -8.31
N ILE A 116 -14.27 5.18 -8.00
CA ILE A 116 -15.74 5.24 -7.93
C ILE A 116 -16.17 6.25 -6.85
N ALA A 117 -15.66 6.10 -5.63
CA ALA A 117 -15.99 6.98 -4.52
C ALA A 117 -15.62 8.44 -4.80
N TYR A 118 -14.44 8.68 -5.40
CA TYR A 118 -14.00 10.02 -5.79
C TYR A 118 -14.96 10.66 -6.80
N ARG A 119 -15.37 9.93 -7.84
CA ARG A 119 -16.35 10.41 -8.83
C ARG A 119 -17.72 10.68 -8.21
N ALA A 120 -18.08 9.98 -7.14
CA ALA A 120 -19.29 10.19 -6.36
C ALA A 120 -19.18 11.33 -5.33
N HIS A 121 -18.05 12.03 -5.25
CA HIS A 121 -17.73 13.02 -4.22
C HIS A 121 -17.70 12.46 -2.79
N ASP A 122 -17.61 11.13 -2.62
CA ASP A 122 -17.33 10.50 -1.33
C ASP A 122 -15.81 10.45 -1.10
N TYR A 123 -15.25 11.59 -0.71
CA TYR A 123 -13.81 11.71 -0.46
C TYR A 123 -13.34 10.86 0.72
N SER A 124 -14.20 10.64 1.72
CA SER A 124 -13.89 9.74 2.84
C SER A 124 -13.73 8.29 2.37
N GLY A 125 -14.66 7.80 1.54
CA GLY A 125 -14.60 6.48 0.94
C GLY A 125 -13.40 6.35 0.01
N ALA A 126 -13.12 7.38 -0.79
CA ALA A 126 -11.95 7.40 -1.67
C ALA A 126 -10.65 7.25 -0.88
N ILE A 127 -10.45 8.06 0.17
CA ILE A 127 -9.25 8.00 1.02
C ILE A 127 -9.13 6.62 1.70
N ALA A 128 -10.24 6.07 2.22
CA ALA A 128 -10.22 4.75 2.84
C ALA A 128 -9.81 3.65 1.85
N ALA A 129 -10.33 3.70 0.62
CA ALA A 129 -9.98 2.76 -0.43
C ALA A 129 -8.51 2.91 -0.88
N ILE A 130 -7.99 4.14 -1.00
CA ILE A 130 -6.56 4.41 -1.28
C ILE A 130 -5.66 3.80 -0.20
N GLN A 131 -6.04 3.94 1.07
CA GLN A 131 -5.29 3.33 2.17
C GLN A 131 -5.27 1.80 2.05
N GLU A 132 -6.36 1.18 1.63
CA GLU A 132 -6.40 -0.26 1.39
C GLU A 132 -5.54 -0.67 0.18
N THR A 133 -5.50 0.11 -0.89
CA THR A 133 -4.60 -0.09 -2.03
C THR A 133 -3.14 -0.04 -1.58
N LEU A 134 -2.74 1.02 -0.87
CA LEU A 134 -1.37 1.24 -0.42
C LEU A 134 -0.92 0.27 0.67
N LYS A 135 -1.84 -0.29 1.46
CA LYS A 135 -1.52 -1.41 2.38
C LYS A 135 -1.08 -2.67 1.63
N ARG A 136 -1.61 -2.90 0.43
CA ARG A 136 -1.33 -4.09 -0.39
C ARG A 136 -0.15 -3.89 -1.32
N GLU A 137 -0.10 -2.73 -1.97
CA GLU A 137 1.02 -2.30 -2.80
C GLU A 137 1.44 -0.87 -2.43
N PRO A 138 2.43 -0.72 -1.52
CA PRO A 138 2.91 0.60 -1.10
C PRO A 138 3.54 1.45 -2.20
N ARG A 139 3.94 0.85 -3.34
CA ARG A 139 4.51 1.57 -4.49
C ARG A 139 3.45 1.83 -5.57
N HIS A 140 2.16 1.68 -5.25
CA HIS A 140 1.07 1.85 -6.20
C HIS A 140 0.89 3.33 -6.59
N PHE A 141 1.55 3.75 -7.66
CA PHE A 141 1.55 5.14 -8.11
C PHE A 141 0.20 5.60 -8.72
N GLY A 142 -0.73 4.68 -8.95
CA GLY A 142 -2.09 5.01 -9.39
C GLY A 142 -3.11 5.26 -8.27
N ALA A 143 -2.69 5.10 -7.00
CA ALA A 143 -3.54 5.27 -5.83
C ALA A 143 -3.58 6.73 -5.33
#